data_AF-A0A954Z2G6-F1
#
_entry.id   AF-A0A954Z2G6-F1
#
_cell.length_a   1.000
_cell.length_b   1.000
_cell.length_c   1.000
_cell.angle_alpha   90.00
_cell.angle_beta   90.00
_cell.angle_gamma   90.00
#
_symmetry.space_group_name_H-M   'P 1'
#
loop_
_entity.id
_entity.type
_entity.pdbx_description
1 polymer ?
#
loop_
_entity_poly.entity_id
_entity_poly.type
_entity_poly.pdbx_seq_one_letter_code
_entity_poly.pdbx_strand_id
1 'polypeptide(L)'
;MRAQRTIENPADIRGRGLFTGAEVTLRFKPAEPDSGVTFVRLDTDVPTRIPAHVRNVTKRARRSAIRNGTYAVETVEHCMAALHGLGIDNIEIELNAGELPGGDGSSLFFVDSLKKAGIIEQESKLRPIIIEDTIHVTDGAAELIAVPGPRDHLDILYDLDYGPHADIPRQFLAITLTDESFCSDIASARTFLLEAEAKQFQAAGMGAHLSYKDIVVIGKDGVIGNEFRYPDECVRHKILDLIGDVYLAGRPIFGKIIATRSGHALNHELVRRLLDAIERKDRHNRLAAPATIDARQLHRILPHRYP
;
A
#
# COMPACT_ATOMS: atom_id res chain seq x y z
N MET A 1 6.99 18.25 10.61
CA MET A 1 6.82 16.80 10.32
C MET A 1 6.67 16.04 11.62
N ARG A 2 5.72 15.10 11.70
CA ARG A 2 5.52 14.24 12.87
C ARG A 2 6.73 13.32 13.12
N ALA A 3 6.80 12.73 14.31
CA ALA A 3 7.70 11.62 14.59
C ALA A 3 7.29 10.36 13.79
N GLN A 4 8.25 9.48 13.50
CA GLN A 4 7.94 8.16 12.96
C GLN A 4 7.18 7.34 14.00
N ARG A 5 6.42 6.34 13.55
CA ARG A 5 5.65 5.47 14.44
C ARG A 5 5.92 3.99 14.17
N THR A 6 5.86 3.22 15.25
CA THR A 6 5.85 1.75 15.26
C THR A 6 4.75 1.29 16.23
N ILE A 7 4.49 -0.02 16.31
CA ILE A 7 3.68 -0.58 17.38
C ILE A 7 4.45 -0.68 18.70
N GLU A 8 3.77 -0.69 19.84
CA GLU A 8 4.39 -0.85 21.17
C GLU A 8 4.68 -2.32 21.48
N ASN A 9 3.67 -3.17 21.28
CA ASN A 9 3.72 -4.59 21.63
C ASN A 9 3.54 -5.44 20.36
N PRO A 10 4.19 -6.62 20.26
CA PRO A 10 3.89 -7.56 19.19
C PRO A 10 2.42 -8.00 19.21
N ALA A 11 1.84 -8.24 18.04
CA ALA A 11 0.47 -8.71 17.91
C ALA A 11 0.36 -9.85 16.88
N ASP A 12 -0.39 -10.89 17.22
CA ASP A 12 -0.59 -12.06 16.37
C ASP A 12 -2.03 -12.07 15.80
N ILE A 13 -2.16 -12.45 14.53
CA ILE A 13 -3.45 -12.72 13.88
C ILE A 13 -3.39 -14.07 13.16
N ARG A 14 -4.54 -14.74 13.08
CA ARG A 14 -4.68 -16.02 12.37
C ARG A 14 -5.88 -15.99 11.45
N GLY A 15 -5.73 -16.53 10.24
CA GLY A 15 -6.79 -16.61 9.26
C GLY A 15 -6.36 -17.42 8.05
N ARG A 16 -7.14 -17.35 6.97
CA ARG A 16 -6.82 -18.03 5.70
C ARG A 16 -6.50 -17.04 4.60
N GLY A 17 -5.55 -17.41 3.73
CA GLY A 17 -5.25 -16.63 2.53
C GLY A 17 -6.47 -16.55 1.60
N LEU A 18 -6.78 -15.35 1.09
CA LEU A 18 -7.99 -15.09 0.30
C LEU A 18 -8.08 -16.01 -0.94
N PHE A 19 -6.99 -16.14 -1.69
CA PHE A 19 -6.95 -16.93 -2.92
C PHE A 19 -6.55 -18.38 -2.66
N THR A 20 -5.54 -18.61 -1.82
CA THR A 20 -4.93 -19.93 -1.60
C THR A 20 -5.69 -20.78 -0.59
N GLY A 21 -6.39 -20.17 0.36
CA GLY A 21 -7.02 -20.86 1.50
C GLY A 21 -6.04 -21.47 2.50
N ALA A 22 -4.74 -21.20 2.36
CA ALA A 22 -3.73 -21.66 3.30
C ALA A 22 -3.95 -21.03 4.68
N GLU A 23 -3.76 -21.80 5.75
CA GLU A 23 -3.77 -21.29 7.13
C GLU A 23 -2.55 -20.39 7.34
N VAL A 24 -2.79 -19.15 7.74
CA VAL A 24 -1.78 -18.12 7.95
C VAL A 24 -1.81 -17.67 9.41
N THR A 25 -0.65 -17.70 10.04
CA THR A 25 -0.35 -16.99 11.28
C THR A 25 0.58 -15.85 10.93
N LEU A 26 0.14 -14.63 11.21
CA LEU A 26 0.90 -13.41 10.98
C LEU A 26 1.21 -12.76 12.33
N ARG A 27 2.45 -12.31 12.51
CA ARG A 27 2.92 -11.61 13.70
C ARG A 27 3.48 -10.25 13.32
N PHE A 28 2.86 -9.20 13.83
CA PHE A 28 3.36 -7.84 13.79
C PHE A 28 4.38 -7.64 14.92
N LYS A 29 5.53 -7.05 14.60
CA LYS A 29 6.59 -6.71 15.57
C LYS A 29 7.02 -5.26 15.41
N PRO A 30 7.34 -4.57 16.52
CA PRO A 30 7.96 -3.26 16.46
C PRO A 30 9.25 -3.32 15.65
N ALA A 31 9.60 -2.23 14.98
CA ALA A 31 10.85 -2.12 14.24
C ALA A 31 11.54 -0.77 14.46
N GLU A 32 12.85 -0.78 14.27
CA GLU A 32 13.71 0.39 14.49
C GLU A 32 13.36 1.56 13.56
N PRO A 33 13.71 2.81 13.93
CA PRO A 33 13.53 3.95 13.06
C PRO A 33 14.17 3.75 11.68
N ASP A 34 13.55 4.32 10.64
CA ASP A 34 13.97 4.22 9.24
C ASP A 34 14.05 2.80 8.64
N SER A 35 13.58 1.76 9.35
CA SER A 35 13.55 0.38 8.84
C SER A 35 12.44 0.10 7.83
N GLY A 36 11.36 0.91 7.86
CA GLY A 36 10.21 0.76 6.98
C GLY A 36 9.36 -0.48 7.29
N VAL A 37 8.52 -0.87 6.34
CA VAL A 37 7.69 -2.09 6.43
C VAL A 37 8.43 -3.25 5.78
N THR A 38 8.63 -4.34 6.52
CA THR A 38 9.27 -5.56 5.99
C THR A 38 8.45 -6.81 6.31
N PHE A 39 8.14 -7.59 5.28
CA PHE A 39 7.55 -8.92 5.44
C PHE A 39 8.63 -10.00 5.59
N VAL A 40 8.40 -11.01 6.43
CA VAL A 40 9.38 -12.08 6.72
C VAL A 40 8.70 -13.44 6.67
N ARG A 41 9.00 -14.21 5.61
CA ARG A 41 8.50 -15.59 5.43
C ARG A 41 9.28 -16.55 6.33
N LEU A 42 8.61 -17.10 7.35
CA LEU A 42 9.19 -18.04 8.33
C LEU A 42 9.09 -19.51 7.90
N ASP A 43 8.27 -19.82 6.91
CA ASP A 43 8.07 -21.16 6.36
C ASP A 43 9.10 -21.53 5.26
N THR A 44 10.24 -20.86 5.27
CA THR A 44 11.34 -21.03 4.29
C THR A 44 12.59 -21.54 5.01
N ASP A 45 13.52 -22.19 4.30
CA ASP A 45 14.74 -22.79 4.90
C ASP A 45 15.55 -21.76 5.72
N VAL A 46 15.55 -20.51 5.25
CA VAL A 46 16.12 -19.36 5.95
C VAL A 46 15.07 -18.24 5.92
N PRO A 47 14.72 -17.63 7.07
CA PRO A 47 13.74 -16.54 7.12
C PRO A 47 13.96 -15.50 6.02
N THR A 48 13.02 -15.43 5.08
CA THR A 48 13.20 -14.59 3.89
C THR A 48 12.53 -13.24 4.10
N ARG A 49 13.34 -12.19 4.12
CA ARG A 49 12.90 -10.79 4.28
C ARG A 49 12.57 -10.17 2.92
N ILE A 50 11.42 -9.51 2.84
CA ILE A 50 10.92 -8.83 1.65
C ILE A 50 10.44 -7.42 2.05
N PRO A 51 11.26 -6.38 1.83
CA PRO A 51 10.84 -5.00 2.07
C PRO A 51 9.61 -4.66 1.22
N ALA A 52 8.61 -4.01 1.83
CA ALA A 52 7.39 -3.58 1.16
C ALA A 52 7.66 -2.33 0.30
N HIS A 53 8.23 -2.56 -0.87
CA HIS A 53 8.67 -1.50 -1.77
C HIS A 53 8.31 -1.84 -3.22
N VAL A 54 7.98 -0.83 -4.02
CA VAL A 54 7.52 -1.00 -5.42
C VAL A 54 8.52 -1.75 -6.31
N ARG A 55 9.82 -1.68 -5.97
CA ARG A 55 10.90 -2.43 -6.64
C ARG A 55 10.77 -3.95 -6.47
N ASN A 56 10.16 -4.39 -5.38
CA ASN A 56 9.95 -5.81 -5.09
C ASN A 56 8.60 -6.30 -5.61
N VAL A 57 7.76 -5.43 -6.17
CA VAL A 57 6.46 -5.82 -6.72
C VAL A 57 6.63 -6.82 -7.87
N THR A 58 5.87 -7.90 -7.80
CA THR A 58 5.72 -8.88 -8.87
C THR A 58 4.30 -8.87 -9.39
N LYS A 59 4.12 -9.08 -10.70
CA LYS A 59 2.79 -9.11 -11.31
C LYS A 59 1.98 -10.30 -10.79
N ARG A 60 0.81 -10.00 -10.23
CA ARG A 60 -0.28 -10.93 -9.92
C ARG A 60 -1.58 -10.26 -10.35
N ALA A 61 -2.44 -11.02 -11.02
CA ALA A 61 -3.74 -10.49 -11.39
C ALA A 61 -4.57 -10.27 -10.12
N ARG A 62 -5.27 -9.12 -10.03
CA ARG A 62 -6.24 -8.78 -8.98
C ARG A 62 -5.70 -8.66 -7.54
N ARG A 63 -4.38 -8.58 -7.35
CA ARG A 63 -3.77 -8.36 -6.04
C ARG A 63 -2.38 -7.78 -6.14
N SER A 64 -1.89 -7.19 -5.06
CA SER A 64 -0.51 -6.76 -4.93
C SER A 64 0.33 -7.86 -4.30
N ALA A 65 1.51 -8.08 -4.88
CA ALA A 65 2.45 -9.08 -4.40
C ALA A 65 3.86 -8.54 -4.47
N ILE A 66 4.66 -8.85 -3.45
CA ILE A 66 6.08 -8.52 -3.38
C ILE A 66 6.91 -9.80 -3.35
N ARG A 67 8.14 -9.75 -3.88
CA ARG A 67 8.99 -10.92 -4.04
C ARG A 67 10.45 -10.60 -3.73
N ASN A 68 11.14 -11.56 -3.12
CA ASN A 68 12.59 -11.61 -3.04
C ASN A 68 13.08 -13.00 -3.46
N GLY A 69 13.86 -13.07 -4.54
CA GLY A 69 14.24 -14.33 -5.17
C GLY A 69 13.01 -15.13 -5.62
N THR A 70 12.87 -16.35 -5.13
CA THR A 70 11.76 -17.27 -5.43
C THR A 70 10.56 -17.12 -4.49
N TYR A 71 10.73 -16.44 -3.35
CA TYR A 71 9.68 -16.30 -2.34
C TYR A 71 8.90 -15.00 -2.53
N ALA A 72 7.57 -15.11 -2.45
CA ALA A 72 6.65 -13.99 -2.56
C ALA A 72 5.71 -13.92 -1.36
N VAL A 73 5.18 -12.72 -1.14
CA VAL A 73 4.05 -12.45 -0.24
C VAL A 73 2.99 -11.77 -1.08
N GLU A 74 1.82 -12.39 -1.17
CA GLU A 74 0.68 -11.95 -1.97
C GLU A 74 -0.42 -11.35 -1.08
N THR A 75 -1.27 -10.51 -1.69
CA THR A 75 -2.42 -9.86 -1.03
C THR A 75 -1.98 -8.91 0.08
N VAL A 76 -0.93 -8.11 -0.17
CA VAL A 76 -0.34 -7.18 0.82
C VAL A 76 -1.16 -5.89 0.98
N GLU A 77 -1.96 -5.54 -0.02
CA GLU A 77 -2.63 -4.24 -0.19
C GLU A 77 -3.47 -3.82 1.02
N HIS A 78 -4.29 -4.69 1.59
CA HIS A 78 -5.14 -4.32 2.74
C HIS A 78 -4.31 -4.11 4.02
N CYS A 79 -3.28 -4.94 4.23
CA CYS A 79 -2.38 -4.75 5.37
C CYS A 79 -1.58 -3.45 5.21
N MET A 80 -1.06 -3.19 4.00
CA MET A 80 -0.37 -1.93 3.69
C MET A 80 -1.30 -0.72 3.86
N ALA A 81 -2.58 -0.85 3.50
CA ALA A 81 -3.57 0.20 3.70
C ALA A 81 -3.80 0.47 5.19
N ALA A 82 -3.92 -0.58 6.02
CA ALA A 82 -4.04 -0.44 7.47
C ALA A 82 -2.81 0.24 8.11
N LEU A 83 -1.60 -0.13 7.69
CA LEU A 83 -0.37 0.51 8.18
C LEU A 83 -0.31 1.98 7.79
N HIS A 84 -0.59 2.29 6.52
CA HIS A 84 -0.58 3.66 6.02
C HIS A 84 -1.65 4.52 6.69
N GLY A 85 -2.88 4.01 6.76
CA GLY A 85 -4.01 4.68 7.39
C GLY A 85 -3.80 4.96 8.88
N LEU A 86 -3.14 4.05 9.61
CA LEU A 86 -2.78 4.27 11.02
C LEU A 86 -1.47 5.06 11.22
N GLY A 87 -0.79 5.41 10.13
CA GLY A 87 0.47 6.14 10.15
C GLY A 87 1.65 5.37 10.76
N ILE A 88 1.66 4.05 10.64
CA ILE A 88 2.75 3.17 11.13
C ILE A 88 3.84 3.10 10.06
N ASP A 89 5.05 3.56 10.38
CA ASP A 89 6.15 3.71 9.43
C ASP A 89 7.14 2.55 9.46
N ASN A 90 7.38 2.00 10.65
CA ASN A 90 8.37 0.94 10.86
C ASN A 90 7.68 -0.26 11.50
N ILE A 91 7.72 -1.40 10.81
CA ILE A 91 7.14 -2.64 11.32
C ILE A 91 7.74 -3.85 10.62
N GLU A 92 7.93 -4.93 11.38
CA GLU A 92 8.28 -6.24 10.85
C GLU A 92 7.06 -7.15 10.92
N ILE A 93 6.78 -7.85 9.81
CA ILE A 93 5.57 -8.67 9.63
C ILE A 93 6.02 -10.09 9.31
N GLU A 94 6.03 -10.95 10.32
CA GLU A 94 6.37 -12.35 10.16
C GLU A 94 5.12 -13.14 9.74
N LEU A 95 5.27 -14.08 8.79
CA LEU A 95 4.19 -14.96 8.35
C LEU A 95 4.70 -16.34 7.93
N ASN A 96 3.87 -17.35 8.12
CA ASN A 96 4.17 -18.76 7.80
C ASN A 96 3.53 -19.24 6.48
N ALA A 97 3.17 -18.32 5.58
CA ALA A 97 2.53 -18.63 4.30
C ALA A 97 2.88 -17.57 3.23
N GLY A 98 2.64 -17.90 1.96
CA GLY A 98 2.90 -17.00 0.83
C GLY A 98 1.84 -15.95 0.54
N GLU A 99 0.78 -15.89 1.33
CA GLU A 99 -0.34 -14.97 1.18
C GLU A 99 -0.76 -14.46 2.56
N LEU A 100 -1.17 -13.19 2.67
CA LEU A 100 -1.76 -12.68 3.90
C LEU A 100 -3.17 -13.25 4.13
N PRO A 101 -3.62 -13.35 5.40
CA PRO A 101 -5.00 -13.73 5.69
C PRO A 101 -5.98 -12.69 5.13
N GLY A 102 -7.04 -13.15 4.47
CA GLY A 102 -8.05 -12.28 3.83
C GLY A 102 -9.01 -11.59 4.81
N GLY A 103 -9.12 -12.09 6.05
CA GLY A 103 -10.07 -11.57 7.04
C GLY A 103 -11.51 -11.62 6.52
N ASP A 104 -12.22 -10.51 6.63
CA ASP A 104 -13.56 -10.31 6.06
C ASP A 104 -13.54 -9.64 4.67
N GLY A 105 -12.36 -9.59 4.03
CA GLY A 105 -12.12 -8.89 2.77
C GLY A 105 -11.84 -7.40 2.91
N SER A 106 -11.84 -6.83 4.13
CA SER A 106 -11.51 -5.43 4.41
C SER A 106 -10.15 -5.28 5.13
N SER A 107 -9.83 -4.07 5.60
CA SER A 107 -8.65 -3.81 6.43
C SER A 107 -8.90 -3.87 7.94
N LEU A 108 -10.17 -4.01 8.39
CA LEU A 108 -10.51 -4.01 9.83
C LEU A 108 -9.74 -5.06 10.61
N PHE A 109 -9.58 -6.25 10.02
CA PHE A 109 -8.84 -7.36 10.63
C PHE A 109 -7.42 -6.98 11.05
N PHE A 110 -6.74 -6.13 10.25
CA PHE A 110 -5.42 -5.61 10.56
C PHE A 110 -5.48 -4.40 11.50
N VAL A 111 -6.41 -3.48 11.25
CA VAL A 111 -6.58 -2.25 12.06
C VAL A 111 -6.83 -2.58 13.52
N ASP A 112 -7.72 -3.53 13.81
CA ASP A 112 -8.06 -3.92 15.17
C ASP A 112 -6.87 -4.50 15.92
N SER A 113 -6.05 -5.31 15.23
CA SER A 113 -4.84 -5.90 15.81
C SER A 113 -3.78 -4.84 16.10
N LEU A 114 -3.50 -3.97 15.12
CA LEU A 114 -2.51 -2.90 15.23
C LEU A 114 -2.88 -1.88 16.32
N LYS A 115 -4.16 -1.49 16.43
CA LYS A 115 -4.63 -0.60 17.51
C LYS A 115 -4.48 -1.22 18.89
N LYS A 116 -4.78 -2.52 19.03
CA LYS A 116 -4.59 -3.25 20.31
C LYS A 116 -3.12 -3.38 20.68
N ALA A 117 -2.23 -3.47 19.69
CA ALA A 117 -0.79 -3.51 19.89
C ALA A 117 -0.22 -2.20 20.48
N GLY A 118 -0.98 -1.10 20.39
CA GLY A 118 -0.54 0.25 20.75
C GLY A 118 0.35 0.84 19.66
N ILE A 119 0.19 2.13 19.36
CA ILE A 119 1.03 2.85 18.39
C ILE A 119 1.84 3.90 19.15
N ILE A 120 3.15 3.86 19.00
CA ILE A 120 4.09 4.74 19.69
C ILE A 120 4.93 5.55 18.71
N GLU A 121 5.32 6.75 19.12
CA GLU A 121 6.25 7.59 18.39
C GLU A 121 7.70 7.16 18.64
N GLN A 122 8.55 7.36 17.64
CA GLN A 122 9.98 7.09 17.67
C GLN A 122 10.78 8.39 17.59
N GLU A 123 12.05 8.36 17.97
CA GLU A 123 12.90 9.56 18.04
C GLU A 123 13.13 10.24 16.68
N SER A 124 13.04 9.47 15.58
CA SER A 124 13.28 9.98 14.23
C SER A 124 12.07 10.68 13.64
N LYS A 125 12.31 11.73 12.84
CA LYS A 125 11.25 12.45 12.13
C LYS A 125 10.83 11.72 10.85
N LEU A 126 9.53 11.79 10.55
CA LEU A 126 9.00 11.32 9.28
C LEU A 126 9.56 12.16 8.13
N ARG A 127 9.96 11.49 7.06
CA ARG A 127 10.36 12.09 5.78
C ARG A 127 9.39 11.65 4.69
N PRO A 128 8.26 12.35 4.50
CA PRO A 128 7.27 11.99 3.49
C PRO A 128 7.81 12.25 2.08
N ILE A 129 7.17 11.64 1.09
CA ILE A 129 7.30 12.01 -0.32
C ILE A 129 6.33 13.15 -0.58
N ILE A 130 6.83 14.32 -0.99
CA ILE A 130 5.97 15.44 -1.41
C ILE A 130 5.81 15.40 -2.93
N ILE A 131 4.58 15.42 -3.42
CA ILE A 131 4.32 15.62 -4.85
C ILE A 131 4.60 17.08 -5.19
N GLU A 132 5.70 17.33 -5.91
CA GLU A 132 6.10 18.69 -6.31
C GLU A 132 5.75 19.01 -7.77
N ASP A 133 5.60 17.97 -8.59
CA ASP A 133 5.32 18.06 -10.03
C ASP A 133 4.19 17.08 -10.39
N THR A 134 3.39 17.44 -11.40
CA THR A 134 2.29 16.57 -11.87
C THR A 134 2.85 15.31 -12.53
N ILE A 135 2.41 14.14 -12.07
CA ILE A 135 2.68 12.84 -12.68
C ILE A 135 1.37 12.24 -13.15
N HIS A 136 1.31 11.85 -14.42
CA HIS A 136 0.13 11.24 -15.04
C HIS A 136 0.52 9.88 -15.65
N VAL A 137 -0.24 8.85 -15.32
CA VAL A 137 -0.10 7.49 -15.87
C VAL A 137 -1.45 7.01 -16.39
N THR A 138 -1.43 6.26 -17.50
CA THR A 138 -2.65 5.76 -18.16
C THR A 138 -2.49 4.29 -18.59
N ASP A 139 -3.60 3.56 -18.60
CA ASP A 139 -3.72 2.24 -19.21
C ASP A 139 -5.14 2.07 -19.79
N GLY A 140 -5.25 2.18 -21.12
CA GLY A 140 -6.54 2.21 -21.80
C GLY A 140 -7.41 3.37 -21.32
N ALA A 141 -8.53 3.06 -20.67
CA ALA A 141 -9.46 4.05 -20.11
C ALA A 141 -9.22 4.34 -18.61
N ALA A 142 -8.22 3.70 -17.99
CA ALA A 142 -7.81 3.97 -16.63
C ALA A 142 -6.72 5.06 -16.61
N GLU A 143 -6.81 5.98 -15.65
CA GLU A 143 -5.85 7.06 -15.46
C GLU A 143 -5.61 7.32 -13.97
N LEU A 144 -4.37 7.65 -13.62
CA LEU A 144 -3.95 8.13 -12.31
C LEU A 144 -3.13 9.42 -12.48
N ILE A 145 -3.52 10.46 -11.76
CA ILE A 145 -2.86 11.75 -11.76
C ILE A 145 -2.46 12.09 -10.32
N ALA A 146 -1.16 12.17 -10.05
CA ALA A 146 -0.62 12.77 -8.84
C ALA A 146 -0.30 14.24 -9.12
N VAL A 147 -0.82 15.15 -8.30
CA VAL A 147 -0.60 16.60 -8.43
C VAL A 147 -0.12 17.20 -7.11
N PRO A 148 0.59 18.33 -7.16
CA PRO A 148 0.93 19.08 -5.96
C PRO A 148 -0.32 19.42 -5.14
N GLY A 149 -0.18 19.39 -3.83
CA GLY A 149 -1.28 19.59 -2.90
C GLY A 149 -0.77 19.78 -1.47
N PRO A 150 -1.54 19.36 -0.47
CA PRO A 150 -1.14 19.42 0.94
C PRO A 150 0.23 18.79 1.20
N ARG A 151 0.95 19.31 2.20
CA ARG A 151 2.32 18.85 2.56
C ARG A 151 2.38 18.10 3.89
N ASP A 152 1.24 17.68 4.40
CA ASP A 152 1.06 16.99 5.67
C ASP A 152 0.06 15.82 5.60
N HIS A 153 -0.67 15.68 4.49
CA HIS A 153 -1.60 14.58 4.23
C HIS A 153 -1.72 14.27 2.72
N LEU A 154 -2.45 13.20 2.41
CA LEU A 154 -2.80 12.77 1.06
C LEU A 154 -4.30 13.00 0.83
N ASP A 155 -4.64 13.78 -0.18
CA ASP A 155 -6.01 13.83 -0.71
C ASP A 155 -6.18 12.81 -1.83
N ILE A 156 -7.30 12.09 -1.81
CA ILE A 156 -7.65 11.10 -2.83
C ILE A 156 -9.01 11.44 -3.41
N LEU A 157 -9.06 11.55 -4.74
CA LEU A 157 -10.29 11.57 -5.52
C LEU A 157 -10.37 10.27 -6.32
N TYR A 158 -11.47 9.54 -6.22
CA TYR A 158 -11.65 8.31 -6.97
C TYR A 158 -12.98 8.33 -7.74
N ASP A 159 -12.87 8.12 -9.05
CA ASP A 159 -13.98 7.90 -9.98
C ASP A 159 -13.99 6.43 -10.43
N LEU A 160 -14.85 5.65 -9.80
CA LEU A 160 -15.06 4.24 -10.11
C LEU A 160 -16.11 4.13 -11.21
N ASP A 161 -15.71 3.69 -12.39
CA ASP A 161 -16.62 3.57 -13.52
C ASP A 161 -16.37 2.27 -14.32
N TYR A 162 -17.26 1.29 -14.18
CA TYR A 162 -17.21 0.04 -14.93
C TYR A 162 -17.92 0.13 -16.30
N GLY A 163 -18.43 1.30 -16.67
CA GLY A 163 -19.15 1.54 -17.92
C GLY A 163 -20.67 1.37 -17.80
N PRO A 164 -21.41 1.72 -18.86
CA PRO A 164 -22.88 1.89 -18.81
C PRO A 164 -23.69 0.58 -18.69
N HIS A 165 -23.05 -0.57 -18.86
CA HIS A 165 -23.69 -1.90 -18.82
C HIS A 165 -23.12 -2.79 -17.72
N ALA A 166 -22.36 -2.23 -16.79
CA ALA A 166 -21.81 -2.98 -15.67
C ALA A 166 -22.83 -3.13 -14.54
N ASP A 167 -22.73 -4.25 -13.83
CA ASP A 167 -23.54 -4.53 -12.64
C ASP A 167 -23.15 -3.61 -11.46
N ILE A 168 -21.98 -2.97 -11.52
CA ILE A 168 -21.51 -1.99 -10.54
C ILE A 168 -21.76 -0.58 -11.09
N PRO A 169 -22.61 0.23 -10.43
CA PRO A 169 -22.87 1.60 -10.85
C PRO A 169 -21.61 2.47 -10.70
N ARG A 170 -21.53 3.56 -11.47
CA ARG A 170 -20.47 4.55 -11.30
C ARG A 170 -20.55 5.17 -9.91
N GLN A 171 -19.42 5.24 -9.21
CA GLN A 171 -19.31 5.77 -7.87
C GLN A 171 -18.17 6.78 -7.80
N PHE A 172 -18.33 7.81 -7.00
CA PHE A 172 -17.34 8.87 -6.84
C PHE A 172 -17.15 9.15 -5.35
N LEU A 173 -15.89 9.21 -4.91
CA LEU A 173 -15.58 9.55 -3.52
C LEU A 173 -14.29 10.39 -3.46
N ALA A 174 -14.34 11.43 -2.63
CA ALA A 174 -13.20 12.26 -2.27
C ALA A 174 -12.93 12.08 -0.78
N ILE A 175 -11.67 11.85 -0.39
CA ILE A 175 -11.25 11.78 1.01
C ILE A 175 -9.95 12.54 1.23
N THR A 176 -9.77 13.02 2.45
CA THR A 176 -8.48 13.41 3.00
C THR A 176 -8.02 12.29 3.91
N LEU A 177 -6.85 11.70 3.64
CA LEU A 177 -6.34 10.57 4.41
C LEU A 177 -5.78 11.02 5.77
N THR A 178 -6.51 10.66 6.83
CA THR A 178 -6.09 10.72 8.24
C THR A 178 -6.33 9.37 8.90
N ASP A 179 -5.82 9.18 10.12
CA ASP A 179 -6.11 7.98 10.92
C ASP A 179 -7.60 7.87 11.27
N GLU A 180 -8.28 8.98 11.56
CA GLU A 180 -9.72 8.95 11.81
C GLU A 180 -10.52 8.59 10.57
N SER A 181 -10.33 9.33 9.47
CA SER A 181 -11.07 9.12 8.21
C SER A 181 -10.81 7.74 7.60
N PHE A 182 -9.56 7.23 7.67
CA PHE A 182 -9.29 5.87 7.24
C PHE A 182 -10.10 4.86 8.06
N CYS A 183 -10.10 5.00 9.38
CA CYS A 183 -10.78 4.06 10.27
C CYS A 183 -12.31 4.10 10.12
N SER A 184 -12.91 5.29 10.02
CA SER A 184 -14.37 5.43 9.94
C SER A 184 -14.92 5.13 8.55
N ASP A 185 -14.21 5.55 7.51
CA ASP A 185 -14.80 5.68 6.17
C ASP A 185 -14.31 4.60 5.20
N ILE A 186 -13.10 4.06 5.42
CA ILE A 186 -12.41 3.21 4.44
C ILE A 186 -12.14 1.81 4.96
N ALA A 187 -11.64 1.67 6.19
CA ALA A 187 -11.07 0.42 6.70
C ALA A 187 -12.02 -0.78 6.64
N SER A 188 -13.33 -0.55 6.73
CA SER A 188 -14.35 -1.62 6.71
C SER A 188 -14.92 -1.95 5.33
N ALA A 189 -14.51 -1.24 4.27
CA ALA A 189 -14.97 -1.52 2.92
C ALA A 189 -14.34 -2.82 2.39
N ARG A 190 -15.19 -3.82 2.13
CA ARG A 190 -14.74 -5.15 1.74
C ARG A 190 -14.44 -5.25 0.26
N THR A 191 -13.54 -6.17 -0.06
CA THR A 191 -13.26 -6.55 -1.44
C THR A 191 -14.48 -7.14 -2.12
N PHE A 192 -14.51 -6.99 -3.43
CA PHE A 192 -15.67 -7.34 -4.24
C PHE A 192 -15.27 -7.98 -5.57
N LEU A 193 -16.17 -8.80 -6.11
CA LEU A 193 -16.05 -9.42 -7.43
C LEU A 193 -17.40 -9.39 -8.14
N LEU A 194 -17.36 -9.33 -9.47
CA LEU A 194 -18.53 -9.68 -10.27
C LEU A 194 -18.78 -11.19 -10.16
N GLU A 195 -20.04 -11.61 -10.21
CA GLU A 195 -20.43 -13.03 -10.11
C GLU A 195 -19.70 -13.90 -11.16
N ALA A 196 -19.54 -13.40 -12.38
CA ALA A 196 -18.80 -14.08 -13.43
C ALA A 196 -17.31 -14.30 -13.07
N GLU A 197 -16.68 -13.31 -12.42
CA GLU A 197 -15.28 -13.39 -11.98
C GLU A 197 -15.14 -14.36 -10.81
N ALA A 198 -16.08 -14.33 -9.85
CA ALA A 198 -16.12 -15.27 -8.75
C ALA A 198 -16.21 -16.73 -9.25
N LYS A 199 -17.09 -17.00 -10.23
CA LYS A 199 -17.20 -18.32 -10.88
C LYS A 199 -15.91 -18.74 -11.60
N GLN A 200 -15.23 -17.80 -12.26
CA GLN A 200 -13.94 -18.07 -12.91
C GLN A 200 -12.85 -18.45 -11.90
N PHE A 201 -12.75 -17.72 -10.77
CA PHE A 201 -11.80 -18.07 -9.72
C PHE A 201 -12.08 -19.43 -9.11
N GLN A 202 -13.34 -19.74 -8.80
CA GLN A 202 -13.73 -21.05 -8.28
C GLN A 202 -13.43 -22.18 -9.27
N ALA A 203 -13.68 -21.97 -10.57
CA ALA A 203 -13.34 -22.95 -11.61
C ALA A 203 -11.82 -23.17 -11.74
N ALA A 204 -11.00 -22.17 -11.41
CA ALA A 204 -9.55 -22.26 -11.32
C ALA A 204 -9.04 -22.83 -9.98
N GLY A 205 -9.94 -23.26 -9.08
CA GLY A 205 -9.61 -23.79 -7.76
C GLY A 205 -9.21 -22.73 -6.73
N MET A 206 -9.38 -21.44 -7.03
CA MET A 206 -9.08 -20.32 -6.13
C MET A 206 -10.31 -19.95 -5.30
N GLY A 207 -10.08 -19.56 -4.04
CA GLY A 207 -11.17 -19.08 -3.16
C GLY A 207 -12.24 -20.13 -2.86
N ALA A 208 -11.96 -21.43 -3.04
CA ALA A 208 -12.93 -22.51 -2.82
C ALA A 208 -13.43 -22.62 -1.37
N HIS A 209 -12.71 -22.01 -0.42
CA HIS A 209 -13.06 -21.95 0.99
C HIS A 209 -13.87 -20.70 1.35
N LEU A 210 -14.03 -19.75 0.42
CA LEU A 210 -14.73 -18.49 0.66
C LEU A 210 -16.24 -18.66 0.57
N SER A 211 -16.94 -17.84 1.34
CA SER A 211 -18.38 -17.67 1.33
C SER A 211 -18.75 -16.20 1.09
N TYR A 212 -20.04 -15.91 0.90
CA TYR A 212 -20.53 -14.52 0.83
C TYR A 212 -20.32 -13.73 2.13
N LYS A 213 -19.82 -14.32 3.22
CA LYS A 213 -19.42 -13.56 4.41
C LYS A 213 -18.04 -12.92 4.27
N ASP A 214 -17.19 -13.49 3.41
CA ASP A 214 -15.77 -13.15 3.29
C ASP A 214 -15.50 -12.16 2.14
N ILE A 215 -16.43 -12.08 1.18
CA ILE A 215 -16.31 -11.24 -0.01
C ILE A 215 -17.68 -10.77 -0.50
N VAL A 216 -17.74 -9.57 -1.07
CA VAL A 216 -18.95 -9.04 -1.72
C VAL A 216 -19.00 -9.54 -3.17
N VAL A 217 -20.03 -10.30 -3.51
CA VAL A 217 -20.24 -10.78 -4.88
C VAL A 217 -21.42 -10.05 -5.49
N ILE A 218 -21.21 -9.44 -6.66
CA ILE A 218 -22.19 -8.58 -7.33
C ILE A 218 -22.64 -9.27 -8.61
N GLY A 219 -23.92 -9.63 -8.68
CA GLY A 219 -24.56 -10.14 -9.88
C GLY A 219 -25.47 -9.10 -10.53
N LYS A 220 -26.23 -9.53 -11.54
CA LYS A 220 -27.14 -8.67 -12.31
C LYS A 220 -28.23 -7.99 -11.49
N ASP A 221 -28.71 -8.69 -10.46
CA ASP A 221 -29.79 -8.21 -9.59
C ASP A 221 -29.26 -7.54 -8.31
N GLY A 222 -27.94 -7.26 -8.26
CA GLY A 222 -27.27 -6.67 -7.11
C GLY A 222 -26.41 -7.66 -6.33
N VAL A 223 -26.22 -7.36 -5.04
CA VAL A 223 -25.32 -8.12 -4.16
C VAL A 223 -25.92 -9.49 -3.81
N ILE A 224 -25.09 -10.52 -3.83
CA ILE A 224 -25.49 -11.92 -3.60
C ILE A 224 -25.08 -12.37 -2.20
N GLY A 225 -26.04 -12.86 -1.42
CA GLY A 225 -25.77 -13.57 -0.16
C GLY A 225 -25.28 -12.69 1.01
N ASN A 226 -25.09 -11.39 0.79
CA ASN A 226 -24.84 -10.38 1.81
C ASN A 226 -25.37 -9.01 1.33
N GLU A 227 -25.12 -7.95 2.10
CA GLU A 227 -25.46 -6.58 1.77
C GLU A 227 -24.21 -5.69 1.79
N PHE A 228 -24.25 -4.54 1.11
CA PHE A 228 -23.18 -3.56 1.24
C PHE A 228 -23.19 -2.93 2.64
N ARG A 229 -21.99 -2.69 3.20
CA ARG A 229 -21.79 -1.88 4.42
C ARG A 229 -21.99 -0.39 4.16
N TYR A 230 -21.73 0.03 2.93
CA TYR A 230 -21.89 1.40 2.46
C TYR A 230 -22.54 1.39 1.06
N PRO A 231 -23.42 2.34 0.73
CA PRO A 231 -23.96 2.46 -0.63
C PRO A 231 -22.87 2.57 -1.71
N ASP A 232 -21.71 3.10 -1.34
CA ASP A 232 -20.52 3.33 -2.15
C ASP A 232 -19.33 2.43 -1.72
N GLU A 233 -19.60 1.21 -1.19
CA GLU A 233 -18.56 0.30 -0.66
C GLU A 233 -17.50 -0.06 -1.72
N CYS A 234 -17.86 -0.16 -3.00
CA CYS A 234 -16.92 -0.52 -4.06
C CYS A 234 -15.84 0.56 -4.27
N VAL A 235 -16.20 1.84 -4.35
CA VAL A 235 -15.21 2.93 -4.50
C VAL A 235 -14.38 3.11 -3.23
N ARG A 236 -14.99 2.92 -2.04
CA ARG A 236 -14.24 2.92 -0.76
C ARG A 236 -13.18 1.83 -0.75
N HIS A 237 -13.52 0.63 -1.22
CA HIS A 237 -12.55 -0.46 -1.32
C HIS A 237 -11.47 -0.18 -2.36
N LYS A 238 -11.79 0.41 -3.51
CA LYS A 238 -10.76 0.83 -4.48
C LYS A 238 -9.83 1.92 -3.94
N ILE A 239 -10.33 2.79 -3.06
CA ILE A 239 -9.51 3.75 -2.33
C ILE A 239 -8.64 3.03 -1.28
N LEU A 240 -9.17 2.04 -0.56
CA LEU A 240 -8.39 1.19 0.35
C LEU A 240 -7.22 0.53 -0.38
N ASP A 241 -7.47 -0.10 -1.54
CA ASP A 241 -6.43 -0.67 -2.40
C ASP A 241 -5.37 0.37 -2.78
N LEU A 242 -5.82 1.55 -3.23
CA LEU A 242 -4.94 2.64 -3.64
C LEU A 242 -4.05 3.10 -2.48
N ILE A 243 -4.61 3.29 -1.28
CA ILE A 243 -3.88 3.68 -0.07
C ILE A 243 -2.77 2.67 0.25
N GLY A 244 -3.06 1.37 0.15
CA GLY A 244 -2.09 0.31 0.37
C GLY A 244 -1.01 0.26 -0.71
N ASP A 245 -1.40 0.34 -1.98
CA ASP A 245 -0.47 0.30 -3.11
C ASP A 245 0.49 1.48 -3.13
N VAL A 246 0.00 2.69 -2.86
CA VAL A 246 0.87 3.87 -2.85
C VAL A 246 1.85 3.86 -1.67
N TYR A 247 1.53 3.14 -0.60
CA TYR A 247 2.43 2.97 0.54
C TYR A 247 3.64 2.07 0.21
N LEU A 248 3.60 1.32 -0.90
CA LEU A 248 4.78 0.64 -1.47
C LEU A 248 5.84 1.64 -2.00
N ALA A 249 5.60 2.95 -1.93
CA ALA A 249 6.65 3.96 -2.06
C ALA A 249 7.67 3.92 -0.89
N GLY A 250 7.38 3.17 0.19
CA GLY A 250 8.23 2.98 1.36
C GLY A 250 8.14 4.10 2.40
N ARG A 251 7.31 5.11 2.15
CA ARG A 251 7.03 6.26 3.01
C ARG A 251 5.75 6.96 2.52
N PRO A 252 5.00 7.65 3.40
CA PRO A 252 3.74 8.29 3.02
C PRO A 252 3.97 9.36 1.95
N ILE A 253 3.02 9.46 1.02
CA ILE A 253 3.00 10.47 -0.04
C ILE A 253 2.04 11.58 0.40
N PHE A 254 2.47 12.84 0.26
CA PHE A 254 1.63 14.01 0.50
C PHE A 254 1.41 14.79 -0.79
N GLY A 255 0.19 15.29 -0.96
CA GLY A 255 -0.30 15.95 -2.16
C GLY A 255 -1.70 15.44 -2.49
N LYS A 256 -2.03 15.34 -3.78
CA LYS A 256 -3.33 14.85 -4.22
C LYS A 256 -3.20 13.79 -5.31
N ILE A 257 -3.97 12.71 -5.20
CA ILE A 257 -4.12 11.69 -6.23
C ILE A 257 -5.56 11.70 -6.75
N ILE A 258 -5.69 11.73 -8.07
CA ILE A 258 -6.97 11.58 -8.78
C ILE A 258 -6.89 10.28 -9.56
N ALA A 259 -7.83 9.37 -9.31
CA ALA A 259 -7.87 8.05 -9.92
C ALA A 259 -9.20 7.83 -10.63
N THR A 260 -9.12 7.37 -11.88
CA THR A 260 -10.28 6.99 -12.67
C THR A 260 -10.07 5.55 -13.14
N ARG A 261 -10.99 4.65 -12.76
CA ARG A 261 -10.99 3.22 -13.18
C ARG A 261 -9.68 2.44 -12.89
N SER A 262 -8.92 2.85 -11.88
CA SER A 262 -7.60 2.27 -11.63
C SER A 262 -7.59 0.89 -10.98
N GLY A 263 -6.51 0.15 -11.21
CA GLY A 263 -6.17 -1.07 -10.47
C GLY A 263 -4.72 -1.08 -10.02
N HIS A 264 -4.33 -2.14 -9.30
CA HIS A 264 -3.00 -2.27 -8.70
C HIS A 264 -1.84 -2.00 -9.66
N ALA A 265 -1.92 -2.50 -10.90
CA ALA A 265 -0.86 -2.31 -11.89
C ALA A 265 -0.59 -0.83 -12.19
N LEU A 266 -1.64 -0.02 -12.36
CA LEU A 266 -1.54 1.41 -12.63
C LEU A 266 -1.14 2.18 -11.37
N ASN A 267 -1.63 1.76 -10.19
CA ASN A 267 -1.19 2.31 -8.90
C ASN A 267 0.33 2.15 -8.72
N HIS A 268 0.87 0.95 -8.98
CA HIS A 268 2.31 0.70 -8.89
C HIS A 268 3.10 1.49 -9.93
N GLU A 269 2.55 1.67 -11.13
CA GLU A 269 3.19 2.50 -12.16
C GLU A 269 3.27 3.98 -11.72
N LEU A 270 2.22 4.53 -11.11
CA LEU A 270 2.26 5.86 -10.54
C LEU A 270 3.39 5.98 -9.50
N VAL A 271 3.49 5.02 -8.58
CA VAL A 271 4.54 5.01 -7.55
C VAL A 271 5.94 4.98 -8.18
N ARG A 272 6.18 4.12 -9.18
CA ARG A 272 7.47 4.08 -9.90
C ARG A 272 7.80 5.43 -10.53
N ARG A 273 6.85 6.02 -11.25
CA ARG A 273 7.03 7.32 -11.93
C ARG A 273 7.32 8.46 -10.96
N LEU A 274 6.65 8.46 -9.81
CA LEU A 274 6.87 9.45 -8.75
C LEU A 274 8.28 9.32 -8.17
N LEU A 275 8.70 8.11 -7.78
CA LEU A 275 10.05 7.86 -7.27
C LEU A 275 11.13 8.22 -8.29
N ASP A 276 10.94 7.84 -9.56
CA ASP A 276 11.87 8.18 -10.64
C ASP A 276 12.00 9.69 -10.85
N ALA A 277 10.91 10.45 -10.68
CA ALA A 277 10.91 11.91 -10.79
C ALA A 277 11.71 12.55 -9.64
N ILE A 278 11.50 12.07 -8.41
CA ILE A 278 12.22 12.53 -7.22
C ILE A 278 13.72 12.24 -7.36
N GLU A 279 14.09 11.01 -7.74
CA GLU A 279 15.50 10.65 -7.92
C GLU A 279 16.17 11.51 -9.01
N ARG A 280 15.46 11.83 -10.10
CA ARG A 280 15.97 12.73 -11.15
C ARG A 280 16.23 14.13 -10.61
N LYS A 281 15.30 14.67 -9.82
CA LYS A 281 15.42 15.99 -9.20
C LYS A 281 16.57 16.04 -8.18
N ASP A 282 16.70 15.02 -7.34
CA ASP A 282 17.79 14.90 -6.37
C ASP A 282 19.16 14.84 -7.06
N ARG A 283 19.28 14.06 -8.14
CA ARG A 283 20.50 14.01 -8.95
C ARG A 283 20.83 15.37 -9.56
N HIS A 284 19.84 16.06 -10.12
CA HIS A 284 20.02 17.40 -10.68
C HIS A 284 20.48 18.40 -9.61
N ASN A 285 19.83 18.42 -8.45
CA ASN A 285 20.18 19.32 -7.34
C ASN A 285 21.59 19.07 -6.80
N ARG A 286 22.03 17.80 -6.72
CA ARG A 286 23.41 17.46 -6.30
C ARG A 286 24.46 17.94 -7.31
N LEU A 287 24.16 17.87 -8.60
CA LEU A 287 25.06 18.33 -9.67
C LEU A 287 25.07 19.86 -9.80
N ALA A 288 23.96 20.52 -9.49
CA ALA A 288 23.83 21.98 -9.50
C ALA A 288 24.36 22.66 -8.21
N ALA A 289 24.59 21.89 -7.15
CA ALA A 289 25.14 22.41 -5.90
C ALA A 289 26.58 22.94 -6.12
N PRO A 290 26.91 24.15 -5.63
CA PRO A 290 28.27 24.68 -5.73
C PRO A 290 29.24 23.75 -5.01
N ALA A 291 30.39 23.48 -5.62
CA ALA A 291 31.44 22.64 -5.03
C ALA A 291 31.80 23.18 -3.65
N THR A 292 31.56 22.38 -2.60
CA THR A 292 31.77 22.77 -1.19
C THR A 292 33.24 22.81 -0.77
N ILE A 293 34.18 22.61 -1.71
CA ILE A 293 35.60 22.77 -1.47
C ILE A 293 36.17 23.63 -2.58
N ASP A 294 36.45 24.89 -2.26
CA ASP A 294 37.30 25.76 -3.07
C ASP A 294 38.67 25.09 -3.22
N ALA A 295 39.25 25.06 -4.41
CA ALA A 295 40.61 24.58 -4.64
C ALA A 295 41.64 25.25 -3.69
N ARG A 296 41.35 26.46 -3.21
CA ARG A 296 42.14 27.17 -2.20
C ARG A 296 42.05 26.56 -0.79
N GLN A 297 40.95 25.89 -0.44
CA GLN A 297 40.82 25.15 0.83
C GLN A 297 41.58 23.81 0.80
N LEU A 298 41.64 23.13 -0.35
CA LEU A 298 42.45 21.91 -0.52
C LEU A 298 43.96 22.17 -0.36
N HIS A 299 44.46 23.30 -0.85
CA HIS A 299 45.86 23.71 -0.65
C HIS A 299 46.22 24.05 0.81
N ARG A 300 45.24 24.34 1.67
CA ARG A 300 45.48 24.56 3.11
C ARG A 300 45.53 23.27 3.93
N ILE A 301 44.97 22.16 3.41
CA ILE A 301 44.88 20.88 4.11
C ILE A 301 46.04 19.95 3.73
N LEU A 302 46.66 20.14 2.56
CA LEU A 302 47.81 19.35 2.12
C LEU A 302 49.12 19.99 2.63
N PRO A 303 49.85 19.34 3.57
CA PRO A 303 51.16 19.82 3.98
C PRO A 303 52.14 19.65 2.81
N HIS A 304 52.43 20.74 2.11
CA HIS A 304 53.55 20.78 1.17
C HIS A 304 54.84 20.60 1.98
N ARG A 305 55.47 19.42 1.89
CA ARG A 305 56.90 19.29 2.16
C ARG A 305 57.63 19.90 0.96
N TYR A 306 58.31 21.03 1.19
CA TYR A 306 59.26 21.57 0.23
C TYR A 306 60.49 20.64 0.12
N PRO A 307 61.04 20.44 -1.10
CA PRO A 307 62.40 19.93 -1.26
C PRO A 307 63.45 20.96 -0.82
#